data_AF-A0A0Q5NYC8-F1
#
_entry.id   AF-A0A0Q5NYC8-F1
#
_cell.length_a   1.000
_cell.length_b   1.000
_cell.length_c   1.000
_cell.angle_alpha   90.00
_cell.angle_beta   90.00
_cell.angle_gamma   90.00
#
_symmetry.space_group_name_H-M   'P 1'
#
loop_
_entity.id
_entity.type
_entity.pdbx_description
1 polymer ?
#
loop_
_entity_poly.entity_id
_entity_poly.type
_entity_poly.pdbx_seq_one_letter_code
_entity_poly.pdbx_strand_id
1 'polypeptide(L)'
;MKLNFPNPSRSYDTSRHCVCFWGYDGSREISFQIDDAALSSFNPQMGSDESAVLAAFDLYRERILLKAESLYVRGSQNIFKIS
;
A
#
# COMPACT_ATOMS: atom_id res chain seq x y z
N MET A 1 -13.51 5.05 -12.42
CA MET A 1 -12.96 3.73 -12.81
C MET A 1 -12.31 3.16 -11.58
N LYS A 2 -12.65 1.94 -11.18
CA LYS A 2 -12.24 1.37 -9.90
C LYS A 2 -10.90 0.66 -10.07
N LEU A 3 -9.89 1.01 -9.28
CA LEU A 3 -8.69 0.18 -9.18
C LEU A 3 -9.08 -1.16 -8.60
N ASN A 4 -8.64 -2.23 -9.24
CA ASN A 4 -8.90 -3.57 -8.77
C ASN A 4 -7.71 -4.09 -8.00
N PHE A 5 -7.93 -4.65 -6.82
CA PHE A 5 -6.88 -5.25 -5.99
C PHE A 5 -7.15 -6.75 -5.81
N PRO A 6 -7.16 -7.55 -6.90
CA PRO A 6 -7.49 -8.97 -6.84
C PRO A 6 -6.44 -9.77 -6.05
N ASN A 7 -5.20 -9.27 -5.98
CA ASN A 7 -4.11 -9.95 -5.32
C ASN A 7 -3.86 -9.36 -3.92
N PRO A 8 -3.86 -10.20 -2.87
CA PRO A 8 -3.41 -9.80 -1.54
C PRO A 8 -1.88 -9.69 -1.43
N SER A 9 -1.15 -9.79 -2.55
CA SER A 9 0.30 -9.65 -2.59
C SER A 9 0.76 -8.34 -1.95
N ARG A 10 1.68 -8.48 -1.00
CA ARG A 10 2.41 -7.37 -0.38
C ARG A 10 3.87 -7.79 -0.20
N SER A 11 4.77 -6.84 -0.31
CA SER A 11 6.20 -7.02 -0.07
C SER A 11 6.69 -5.90 0.82
N TYR A 12 7.39 -6.20 1.90
CA TYR A 12 8.09 -5.18 2.67
C TYR A 12 9.45 -4.91 2.04
N ASP A 13 9.75 -3.64 1.80
CA ASP A 13 11.08 -3.18 1.40
C ASP A 13 11.80 -2.70 2.66
N THR A 14 12.68 -3.54 3.19
CA THR A 14 13.49 -3.23 4.38
C THR A 14 14.47 -2.09 4.17
N SER A 15 14.89 -1.81 2.92
CA SER A 15 15.80 -0.71 2.61
C SER A 15 15.10 0.64 2.62
N ARG A 16 13.80 0.65 2.31
CA ARG A 16 12.97 1.86 2.24
C ARG A 16 11.98 1.99 3.37
N HIS A 17 11.89 1.00 4.25
CA HIS A 17 10.92 0.94 5.36
C HIS A 17 9.50 1.20 4.87
N CYS A 18 9.08 0.44 3.85
CA CYS A 18 7.76 0.60 3.27
C CYS A 18 7.17 -0.71 2.75
N VAL A 19 5.84 -0.81 2.80
CA VAL A 19 5.10 -1.93 2.21
C VAL A 19 4.69 -1.59 0.78
N CYS A 20 5.12 -2.42 -0.16
CA CYS A 20 4.73 -2.37 -1.56
C CYS A 20 3.53 -3.30 -1.81
N PHE A 21 2.53 -2.79 -2.52
CA PHE A 21 1.38 -3.57 -2.98
C PHE A 21 0.95 -3.09 -4.36
N TRP A 22 0.13 -3.87 -5.05
CA TRP A 22 -0.21 -3.63 -6.46
C TRP A 22 -1.72 -3.61 -6.68
N GLY A 23 -2.19 -2.61 -7.42
CA GLY A 23 -3.53 -2.52 -7.96
C GLY A 23 -3.50 -2.60 -9.49
N TYR A 24 -4.64 -2.88 -10.09
CA TYR A 24 -4.76 -3.05 -11.54
C TYR A 24 -5.88 -2.16 -12.09
N ASP A 25 -5.55 -1.33 -13.08
CA ASP A 25 -6.50 -0.60 -13.92
C ASP A 25 -6.57 -1.28 -15.29
N GLY A 26 -7.44 -2.28 -15.41
CA GLY A 26 -7.46 -3.20 -16.55
C GLY A 26 -6.19 -4.05 -16.61
N SER A 27 -5.42 -3.93 -17.69
CA SER A 27 -4.13 -4.65 -17.87
C SER A 27 -2.92 -3.88 -17.31
N ARG A 28 -3.13 -2.67 -16.76
CA ARG A 28 -2.04 -1.87 -16.19
C ARG A 28 -1.88 -2.18 -14.71
N GLU A 29 -0.69 -2.62 -14.33
CA GLU A 29 -0.28 -2.74 -12.93
C GLU A 29 0.16 -1.37 -12.41
N ILE A 30 -0.39 -1.00 -11.25
CA ILE A 30 -0.10 0.22 -10.51
C ILE A 30 0.49 -0.19 -9.17
N SER A 31 1.74 0.17 -8.93
CA SER A 31 2.45 -0.07 -7.68
C SER A 31 2.14 1.04 -6.67
N PHE A 32 1.85 0.64 -5.44
CA PHE A 32 1.65 1.53 -4.31
C PHE A 32 2.67 1.21 -3.22
N GLN A 33 3.23 2.23 -2.61
CA GLN A 33 4.20 2.12 -1.53
C GLN A 33 3.66 2.90 -0.34
N ILE A 34 3.46 2.24 0.81
CA ILE A 34 3.10 2.91 2.05
C ILE A 34 4.28 2.83 3.01
N ASP A 35 4.76 3.98 3.44
CA ASP A 35 5.87 4.05 4.40
C ASP A 35 5.41 3.75 5.84
N ASP A 36 6.35 3.34 6.68
CA ASP A 36 6.08 2.97 8.06
C ASP A 36 5.48 4.14 8.87
N ALA A 37 5.76 5.40 8.52
CA ALA A 37 5.19 6.56 9.20
C ALA A 37 3.69 6.75 8.86
N ALA A 38 3.34 6.59 7.59
CA ALA A 38 1.95 6.56 7.15
C ALA A 38 1.19 5.39 7.77
N LEU A 39 1.83 4.22 7.84
CA LEU A 39 1.24 3.02 8.42
C LEU A 39 1.08 3.13 9.93
N SER A 40 2.05 3.74 10.62
CA SER A 40 1.99 4.10 12.04
C SER A 40 0.85 5.09 12.33
N SER A 41 0.51 5.97 11.38
CA SER A 41 -0.67 6.84 11.51
C SER A 41 -2.00 6.07 11.52
N PHE A 42 -2.06 4.87 10.90
CA PHE A 42 -3.21 3.97 11.00
C PHE A 42 -3.13 3.07 12.24
N ASN A 43 -1.92 2.59 12.56
CA ASN A 43 -1.67 1.74 13.71
C ASN A 43 -0.48 2.24 14.55
N PRO A 44 -0.72 3.12 15.54
CA PRO A 44 0.35 3.65 16.38
C PRO A 44 0.97 2.58 17.30
N GLN A 45 0.36 1.40 17.42
CA GLN A 45 0.88 0.26 18.18
C GLN A 45 1.63 -0.75 17.28
N MET A 46 1.89 -0.40 16.02
CA MET A 46 2.70 -1.19 15.12
C MET A 46 4.12 -1.38 15.66
N GLY A 47 4.60 -2.63 15.66
CA GLY A 47 6.02 -2.93 15.89
C GLY A 47 6.89 -2.56 14.68
N SER A 48 8.19 -2.33 14.92
CA SER A 48 9.16 -1.98 13.87
C SER A 48 9.66 -3.18 13.05
N ASP A 49 9.24 -4.39 13.40
CA ASP A 49 9.61 -5.61 12.68
C ASP A 49 8.79 -5.77 11.41
N GLU A 50 9.42 -6.28 10.34
CA GLU A 50 8.75 -6.56 9.05
C GLU A 50 7.41 -7.29 9.23
N SER A 51 7.38 -8.33 10.06
CA SER A 51 6.15 -9.10 10.31
C SER A 51 5.05 -8.27 10.97
N ALA A 52 5.41 -7.35 11.88
CA ALA A 52 4.45 -6.47 12.53
C ALA A 52 3.92 -5.40 11.57
N VAL A 53 4.80 -4.87 10.70
CA VAL A 53 4.44 -3.94 9.63
C VAL A 53 3.44 -4.57 8.67
N LEU A 54 3.77 -5.77 8.16
CA LEU A 54 2.90 -6.52 7.26
C LEU A 54 1.57 -6.90 7.92
N ALA A 55 1.59 -7.30 9.19
CA ALA A 55 0.37 -7.64 9.93
C ALA A 55 -0.57 -6.44 10.10
N ALA A 56 -0.06 -5.24 10.39
CA ALA A 56 -0.94 -4.09 10.46
C ALA A 56 -1.38 -3.60 9.08
N PHE A 57 -0.54 -3.73 8.04
CA PHE A 57 -0.99 -3.51 6.68
C PHE A 57 -2.19 -4.39 6.35
N ASP A 58 -2.15 -5.67 6.72
CA ASP A 58 -3.25 -6.60 6.51
C ASP A 58 -4.49 -6.22 7.35
N LEU A 59 -4.31 -5.77 8.59
CA LEU A 59 -5.39 -5.32 9.47
C LEU A 59 -6.11 -4.07 8.93
N TYR A 60 -5.36 -3.11 8.37
CA TYR A 60 -5.88 -1.86 7.84
C TYR A 60 -5.98 -1.84 6.31
N ARG A 61 -5.88 -3.02 5.68
CA ARG A 61 -5.77 -3.17 4.23
C ARG A 61 -6.88 -2.44 3.50
N GLU A 62 -8.13 -2.64 3.88
CA GLU A 62 -9.28 -1.99 3.22
C GLU A 62 -9.17 -0.46 3.22
N ARG A 63 -8.75 0.14 4.34
CA ARG A 63 -8.55 1.60 4.43
C ARG A 63 -7.40 2.07 3.57
N ILE A 64 -6.31 1.31 3.52
CA ILE A 64 -5.14 1.62 2.69
C ILE A 64 -5.51 1.52 1.21
N LEU A 65 -6.27 0.49 0.81
CA LEU A 65 -6.76 0.34 -0.56
C LEU A 65 -7.68 1.50 -0.96
N LEU A 66 -8.57 1.95 -0.08
CA LEU A 66 -9.40 3.13 -0.32
C LEU A 66 -8.57 4.41 -0.46
N LYS A 67 -7.54 4.60 0.39
CA LYS A 67 -6.62 5.74 0.27
C LYS A 67 -5.82 5.67 -1.03
N ALA A 68 -5.36 4.48 -1.43
CA ALA A 68 -4.66 4.23 -2.69
C ALA A 68 -5.54 4.54 -3.90
N GLU A 69 -6.79 4.08 -3.88
CA GLU A 69 -7.78 4.36 -4.91
C GLU A 69 -8.07 5.87 -5.01
N SER A 70 -8.20 6.55 -3.87
CA SER A 70 -8.44 8.00 -3.84
C SER A 70 -7.22 8.81 -4.29
N LEU A 71 -6.01 8.27 -4.14
CA LEU A 71 -4.76 8.92 -4.54
C LEU A 71 -4.42 8.63 -6.01
N TYR A 72 -4.97 7.55 -6.57
CA TYR A 72 -4.77 7.19 -7.97
C TYR A 72 -5.38 8.22 -8.90
N VAL A 73 -4.51 8.77 -9.76
CA VAL A 73 -4.91 9.59 -10.89
C VAL A 73 -4.45 8.89 -12.16
N ARG A 74 -5.39 8.66 -13.07
CA ARG A 74 -5.10 8.00 -14.34
C ARG A 74 -4.09 8.85 -15.13
N GLY A 75 -2.94 8.28 -15.44
CA GLY A 75 -1.87 8.97 -16.15
C GLY A 75 -0.76 8.04 -16.62
N SER A 76 0.42 8.61 -16.84
CA SER A 76 1.65 7.87 -17.17
C SER A 76 2.34 7.28 -15.94
N GLN A 77 1.92 7.68 -14.74
CA GLN A 77 2.49 7.25 -13.48
C GLN A 77 1.87 5.93 -13.04
N ASN A 78 2.72 4.93 -12.83
CA ASN A 78 2.31 3.60 -12.36
C ASN A 78 2.83 3.33 -10.93
N ILE A 79 3.44 4.32 -10.26
CA ILE A 79 3.97 4.17 -8.90
C ILE A 79 3.46 5.33 -8.05
N PHE A 80 2.76 5.01 -6.98
CA PHE A 80 2.21 5.99 -6.04
C PHE A 80 2.76 5.74 -4.63
N LYS A 81 3.01 6.81 -3.89
CA LYS A 81 3.47 6.74 -2.50
C LYS A 81 2.39 7.27 -1.58
N ILE A 82 2.14 6.53 -0.50
CA ILE A 82 1.17 6.86 0.53
C ILE A 82 1.96 7.24 1.76
N SER A 83 1.94 8.55 2.04
CA SER A 83 2.51 9.18 3.23
C SER A 83 1.41 9.68 4.17
#